data_AF-W7D211-F1
#
_entry.id   AF-W7D211-F1
#
_cell.length_a   1.000
_cell.length_b   1.000
_cell.length_c   1.000
_cell.angle_alpha   90.00
_cell.angle_beta   90.00
_cell.angle_gamma   90.00
#
_symmetry.space_group_name_H-M   'P 1'
#
loop_
_entity.id
_entity.type
_entity.pdbx_description
1 polymer ?
#
loop_
_entity_poly.entity_id
_entity_poly.type
_entity_poly.pdbx_seq_one_letter_code
_entity_poly.pdbx_strand_id
1 'polypeptide(L)'
;MRLLGDDSKAEKSVIVGSNWVTIEAGKALVPFVDTPYGEIGATLEYEVDSDVEQKPLPIYKYGGNQATFFNTWDNHDGEYGLITDKDFQLLIPKKDKNLARNLSGFPNLDALIEYFNGIFKLNNDMAGFDNSSPVNRVGENRYFMKADANGAGGAYYGPYWTAQSSNTVGMWLTKGSWGALHEIAHGYQTSLDNRGMYTGEVSNNLFGAQYEYDTYGKDEADRIGWMFGIGYKTQIENNLYTKMVKKFWDI
;
A
#
# COMPACT_ATOMS: atom_id res chain seq x y z
N MET A 1 9.01 -17.83 -2.43
CA MET A 1 7.99 -17.99 -1.36
C MET A 1 8.45 -17.19 -0.15
N ARG A 2 7.50 -16.57 0.55
CA ARG A 2 7.76 -15.65 1.68
C ARG A 2 6.83 -15.98 2.82
N LEU A 3 7.33 -15.90 4.05
CA LEU A 3 6.54 -15.85 5.27
C LEU A 3 6.49 -14.38 5.70
N LEU A 4 5.32 -13.75 5.54
CA LEU A 4 5.11 -12.31 5.77
C LEU A 4 4.26 -12.05 7.01
N GLY A 5 4.49 -10.91 7.65
CA GLY A 5 3.80 -10.46 8.86
C GLY A 5 3.78 -8.94 8.96
N ASP A 6 3.92 -8.39 10.17
CA ASP A 6 3.96 -6.95 10.43
C ASP A 6 5.35 -6.41 10.80
N ASP A 7 6.41 -7.22 10.63
CA ASP A 7 7.78 -6.87 11.01
C ASP A 7 8.80 -7.59 10.10
N SER A 8 9.45 -6.83 9.21
CA SER A 8 10.44 -7.34 8.26
C SER A 8 11.62 -8.08 8.90
N LYS A 9 11.93 -7.83 10.18
CA LYS A 9 13.00 -8.56 10.90
C LYS A 9 12.60 -9.99 11.30
N ALA A 10 11.30 -10.26 11.41
CA ALA A 10 10.79 -11.59 11.74
C ALA A 10 10.52 -12.44 10.49
N GLU A 11 10.32 -11.80 9.35
CA GLU A 11 9.95 -12.42 8.08
C GLU A 11 11.06 -13.29 7.50
N LYS A 12 10.65 -14.24 6.67
CA LYS A 12 11.56 -15.20 6.01
C LYS A 12 11.20 -15.32 4.54
N SER A 13 12.18 -15.63 3.71
CA SER A 13 11.96 -15.92 2.30
C SER A 13 12.89 -17.01 1.80
N VAL A 14 12.42 -17.75 0.81
CA VAL A 14 13.18 -18.78 0.10
C VAL A 14 12.82 -18.73 -1.39
N ILE A 15 13.82 -18.98 -2.23
CA ILE A 15 13.59 -19.18 -3.66
C ILE A 15 13.11 -20.61 -3.85
N VAL A 16 11.98 -20.77 -4.53
CA VAL A 16 11.41 -22.08 -4.84
C VAL A 16 11.68 -22.39 -6.30
N GLY A 17 12.12 -23.61 -6.57
CA GLY A 17 12.36 -24.15 -7.92
C GLY A 17 11.75 -25.54 -8.03
N SER A 18 12.42 -26.45 -8.73
CA SER A 18 11.95 -27.83 -8.92
C SER A 18 12.20 -28.77 -7.72
N ASN A 19 12.94 -28.32 -6.71
CA ASN A 19 13.33 -29.13 -5.56
C ASN A 19 12.54 -28.70 -4.31
N TRP A 20 12.25 -29.66 -3.44
CA TRP A 20 11.71 -29.38 -2.11
C TRP A 20 12.64 -28.48 -1.32
N VAL A 21 12.07 -27.45 -0.70
CA VAL A 21 12.75 -26.52 0.20
C VAL A 21 11.91 -26.32 1.44
N THR A 22 12.56 -26.27 2.59
CA THR A 22 11.91 -26.01 3.88
C THR A 22 12.10 -24.55 4.27
N ILE A 23 11.07 -23.94 4.82
CA ILE A 23 11.10 -22.60 5.38
C ILE A 23 10.29 -22.59 6.68
N GLU A 24 10.87 -22.00 7.72
CA GLU A 24 10.28 -21.94 9.05
C GLU A 24 10.52 -20.54 9.65
N ALA A 25 9.67 -20.14 10.60
CA ALA A 25 9.83 -18.91 11.34
C ALA A 25 9.47 -19.12 12.82
N GLY A 26 10.18 -18.41 13.71
CA GLY A 26 9.93 -18.44 15.15
C GLY A 26 8.70 -17.64 15.60
N LYS A 27 7.91 -17.11 14.66
CA LYS A 27 6.67 -16.37 14.89
C LYS A 27 5.61 -16.82 13.89
N ALA A 28 4.35 -16.66 14.24
CA ALA A 28 3.25 -16.86 13.30
C ALA A 28 3.36 -15.82 12.16
N LEU A 29 3.41 -16.32 10.93
CA LEU A 29 3.51 -15.54 9.69
C LEU A 29 2.63 -16.20 8.64
N VAL A 30 2.27 -15.44 7.60
CA VAL A 30 1.40 -15.91 6.52
C VAL A 30 2.26 -16.26 5.29
N PRO A 31 2.13 -17.47 4.72
CA PRO A 31 2.83 -17.83 3.51
C PRO A 31 2.24 -17.14 2.28
N PHE A 32 3.10 -16.53 1.48
CA PHE A 32 2.78 -15.95 0.18
C PHE A 32 3.77 -16.44 -0.89
N VAL A 33 3.27 -16.50 -2.13
CA VAL A 33 4.02 -16.97 -3.29
C VAL A 33 4.01 -15.88 -4.34
N ASP A 34 5.20 -15.52 -4.81
CA ASP A 34 5.36 -14.57 -5.91
C ASP A 34 5.05 -15.31 -7.22
N THR A 35 4.15 -14.77 -8.04
CA THR A 35 3.86 -15.33 -9.37
C THR A 35 5.04 -15.01 -10.30
N PRO A 36 5.63 -16.00 -11.00
CA PRO A 36 6.71 -15.73 -11.94
C PRO A 36 6.24 -14.79 -13.07
N TYR A 37 7.06 -13.79 -13.39
CA TYR A 37 6.72 -12.82 -14.42
C TYR A 37 6.74 -13.48 -15.82
N GLY A 38 5.65 -13.34 -16.57
CA GLY A 38 5.56 -13.81 -17.96
C GLY A 38 5.36 -15.32 -18.12
N GLU A 39 5.27 -16.09 -17.04
CA GLU A 39 4.94 -17.52 -17.09
C GLU A 39 3.49 -17.75 -16.68
N ILE A 40 2.75 -18.48 -17.52
CA ILE A 40 1.38 -18.89 -17.24
C ILE A 40 1.41 -20.36 -16.82
N GLY A 41 0.89 -20.67 -15.63
CA GLY A 41 0.66 -22.05 -15.18
C GLY A 41 1.71 -22.65 -14.24
N ALA A 42 2.59 -21.83 -13.64
CA ALA A 42 3.44 -22.30 -12.54
C ALA A 42 2.57 -22.86 -11.40
N THR A 43 2.82 -24.11 -11.03
CA THR A 43 2.11 -24.79 -9.93
C THR A 43 3.07 -24.96 -8.77
N LEU A 44 2.60 -24.63 -7.57
CA LEU A 44 3.33 -24.87 -6.33
C LEU A 44 2.69 -26.05 -5.59
N GLU A 45 3.49 -27.07 -5.32
CA GLU A 45 3.17 -28.08 -4.33
C GLU A 45 3.75 -27.64 -2.98
N TYR A 46 2.98 -27.85 -1.90
CA TYR A 46 3.43 -27.53 -0.56
C TYR A 46 2.89 -28.54 0.45
N GLU A 47 3.65 -28.71 1.52
CA GLU A 47 3.27 -29.49 2.69
C GLU A 47 3.48 -28.61 3.93
N VAL A 48 2.57 -28.72 4.89
CA VAL A 48 2.72 -28.07 6.20
C VAL A 48 3.09 -29.15 7.20
N ASP A 49 4.39 -29.20 7.52
CA ASP A 49 4.92 -30.11 8.54
C ASP A 49 4.81 -29.46 9.92
N SER A 50 3.72 -29.75 10.64
CA SER A 50 3.44 -29.20 11.97
C SER A 50 2.47 -30.08 12.75
N ASP A 51 2.84 -30.40 14.00
CA ASP A 51 1.95 -31.05 14.97
C ASP A 51 0.88 -30.11 15.55
N VAL A 52 1.00 -28.80 15.28
CA VAL A 52 0.04 -27.77 15.70
C VAL A 52 -0.95 -27.49 14.58
N GLU A 53 -2.23 -27.43 14.93
CA GLU A 53 -3.30 -27.03 14.02
C GLU A 53 -3.08 -25.60 13.51
N GLN A 54 -3.12 -25.43 12.19
CA GLN A 54 -2.93 -24.11 11.58
C GLN A 54 -4.19 -23.27 11.72
N LYS A 55 -4.01 -22.01 12.13
CA LYS A 55 -5.11 -21.05 12.20
C LYS A 55 -5.50 -20.63 10.77
N PRO A 56 -6.77 -20.74 10.35
CA PRO A 56 -7.19 -20.26 9.04
C PRO A 56 -7.00 -18.75 8.93
N LEU A 57 -6.47 -18.28 7.81
CA LEU A 57 -6.39 -16.86 7.49
C LEU A 57 -7.78 -16.38 7.03
N PRO A 58 -8.45 -15.44 7.74
CA PRO A 58 -9.65 -14.81 7.22
C PRO A 58 -9.27 -13.94 6.01
N ILE A 59 -9.98 -14.13 4.90
CA ILE A 59 -9.76 -13.39 3.65
C ILE A 59 -11.07 -12.70 3.26
N TYR A 60 -11.02 -11.39 3.09
CA TYR A 60 -12.11 -10.59 2.57
C TYR A 60 -11.83 -10.21 1.11
N LYS A 61 -12.87 -10.31 0.27
CA LYS A 61 -12.89 -9.88 -1.13
C LYS A 61 -14.12 -9.03 -1.35
N TYR A 62 -14.09 -8.18 -2.38
CA TYR A 62 -15.21 -7.33 -2.75
C TYR A 62 -16.53 -8.13 -2.88
N GLY A 63 -17.60 -7.61 -2.27
CA GLY A 63 -18.90 -8.28 -2.18
C GLY A 63 -18.96 -9.46 -1.20
N GLY A 64 -17.89 -9.67 -0.43
CA GLY A 64 -17.79 -10.73 0.57
C GLY A 64 -18.62 -10.45 1.83
N ASN A 65 -18.86 -11.49 2.62
CA ASN A 65 -19.57 -11.37 3.89
C ASN A 65 -18.62 -10.92 5.02
N GLN A 66 -18.73 -9.66 5.46
CA GLN A 66 -17.89 -9.11 6.53
C GLN A 66 -18.06 -9.86 7.86
N ALA A 67 -19.28 -10.29 8.18
CA ALA A 67 -19.52 -11.03 9.41
C ALA A 67 -18.79 -12.37 9.38
N THR A 68 -18.80 -13.08 8.25
CA THR A 68 -18.02 -14.31 8.09
C THR A 68 -16.52 -14.04 8.25
N PHE A 69 -15.99 -13.00 7.61
CA PHE A 69 -14.57 -12.62 7.73
C PHE A 69 -14.16 -12.38 9.19
N PHE A 70 -14.91 -11.55 9.92
CA PHE A 70 -14.60 -11.25 11.31
C PHE A 70 -14.87 -12.43 12.25
N ASN A 71 -15.92 -13.22 12.01
CA ASN A 71 -16.20 -14.42 12.80
C ASN A 71 -15.10 -15.47 12.66
N THR A 72 -14.57 -15.69 11.45
CA THR A 72 -13.39 -16.56 11.25
C THR A 72 -12.21 -16.04 12.05
N TRP A 73 -11.94 -14.73 12.02
CA TRP A 73 -10.84 -14.16 12.78
C TRP A 73 -11.04 -14.28 14.30
N ASP A 74 -12.26 -14.05 14.78
CA ASP A 74 -12.59 -14.11 16.21
C ASP A 74 -12.55 -15.55 16.74
N ASN A 75 -13.07 -16.52 15.99
CA ASN A 75 -13.18 -17.91 16.42
C ASN A 75 -11.84 -18.65 16.44
N HIS A 76 -10.91 -18.30 15.54
CA HIS A 76 -9.61 -18.97 15.42
C HIS A 76 -8.46 -18.19 16.03
N ASP A 77 -8.73 -16.98 16.53
CA ASP A 77 -7.74 -16.11 17.17
C ASP A 77 -6.46 -15.91 16.32
N GLY A 78 -6.63 -15.77 15.00
CA GLY A 78 -5.55 -15.61 14.01
C GLY A 78 -4.72 -14.34 14.22
N GLU A 79 -3.43 -14.39 13.89
CA GLU A 79 -2.53 -13.23 14.02
C GLU A 79 -2.70 -12.20 12.90
N TYR A 80 -3.34 -12.58 11.79
CA TYR A 80 -3.55 -11.71 10.64
C TYR A 80 -4.90 -11.98 9.98
N GLY A 81 -5.32 -11.01 9.17
CA GLY A 81 -6.38 -11.15 8.17
C GLY A 81 -5.96 -10.44 6.89
N LEU A 82 -6.59 -10.81 5.78
CA LEU A 82 -6.25 -10.31 4.46
C LEU A 82 -7.47 -9.68 3.80
N ILE A 83 -7.33 -8.44 3.34
CA ILE A 83 -8.27 -7.86 2.37
C ILE A 83 -7.59 -7.92 1.01
N THR A 84 -8.26 -8.42 -0.02
CA THR A 84 -7.68 -8.53 -1.36
C THR A 84 -8.68 -8.20 -2.45
N ASP A 85 -8.18 -7.50 -3.47
CA ASP A 85 -8.89 -7.21 -4.71
C ASP A 85 -7.95 -7.36 -5.93
N LYS A 86 -8.39 -6.94 -7.12
CA LYS A 86 -7.62 -7.12 -8.35
C LYS A 86 -6.29 -6.37 -8.35
N ASP A 87 -6.23 -5.16 -7.78
CA ASP A 87 -5.06 -4.28 -7.84
C ASP A 87 -4.22 -4.29 -6.56
N PHE A 88 -4.74 -4.86 -5.46
CA PHE A 88 -4.02 -4.88 -4.19
C PHE A 88 -4.39 -6.04 -3.26
N GLN A 89 -3.56 -6.20 -2.24
CA GLN A 89 -3.84 -6.98 -1.06
C GLN A 89 -3.26 -6.28 0.17
N LEU A 90 -4.01 -6.27 1.27
CA LEU A 90 -3.65 -5.64 2.53
C LEU A 90 -3.62 -6.69 3.64
N LEU A 91 -2.42 -6.98 4.16
CA LEU A 91 -2.20 -7.87 5.30
C LEU A 91 -2.35 -7.09 6.60
N ILE A 92 -3.39 -7.39 7.37
CA ILE A 92 -3.77 -6.65 8.58
C ILE A 92 -3.34 -7.46 9.81
N PRO A 93 -2.46 -6.93 10.69
CA PRO A 93 -2.14 -7.58 11.95
C PRO A 93 -3.34 -7.57 12.90
N LYS A 94 -3.44 -8.58 13.75
CA LYS A 94 -4.53 -8.79 14.73
C LYS A 94 -4.84 -7.55 15.58
N LYS A 95 -3.82 -6.76 15.95
CA LYS A 95 -4.03 -5.54 16.73
C LYS A 95 -4.88 -4.49 16.01
N ASP A 96 -4.92 -4.51 14.68
CA ASP A 96 -5.72 -3.61 13.86
C ASP A 96 -7.05 -4.24 13.44
N LYS A 97 -7.39 -5.45 13.91
CA LYS A 97 -8.69 -6.09 13.65
C LYS A 97 -9.86 -5.18 14.00
N ASN A 98 -9.77 -4.44 15.10
CA ASN A 98 -10.82 -3.50 15.51
C ASN A 98 -10.84 -2.22 14.68
N LEU A 99 -9.70 -1.78 14.15
CA LEU A 99 -9.66 -0.67 13.18
C LEU A 99 -10.31 -1.10 11.87
N ALA A 100 -10.03 -2.31 11.39
CA ALA A 100 -10.65 -2.87 10.19
C ALA A 100 -12.16 -3.08 10.36
N ARG A 101 -12.62 -3.42 11.58
CA ARG A 101 -14.04 -3.56 11.90
C ARG A 101 -14.76 -2.20 11.98
N ASN A 102 -14.06 -1.17 12.44
CA ASN A 102 -14.60 0.16 12.68
C ASN A 102 -13.85 1.20 11.85
N LEU A 103 -13.95 1.08 10.52
CA LEU A 103 -13.23 1.95 9.60
C LEU A 103 -13.60 3.42 9.77
N SER A 104 -12.58 4.27 9.85
CA SER A 104 -12.78 5.72 9.86
C SER A 104 -13.01 6.24 8.45
N GLY A 105 -14.21 6.72 8.17
CA GLY A 105 -14.57 7.32 6.88
C GLY A 105 -15.08 6.34 5.82
N PHE A 106 -15.25 5.05 6.16
CA PHE A 106 -15.85 4.04 5.29
C PHE A 106 -16.99 3.31 5.99
N PRO A 107 -18.13 3.06 5.31
CA PRO A 107 -19.25 2.31 5.89
C PRO A 107 -18.95 0.82 6.07
N ASN A 108 -18.04 0.25 5.27
CA ASN A 108 -17.69 -1.16 5.24
C ASN A 108 -16.38 -1.41 4.46
N LEU A 109 -15.89 -2.65 4.47
CA LEU A 109 -14.70 -3.11 3.75
C LEU A 109 -14.86 -3.00 2.21
N ASP A 110 -16.07 -3.12 1.67
CA ASP A 110 -16.30 -2.92 0.22
C ASP A 110 -16.00 -1.47 -0.18
N ALA A 111 -16.46 -0.49 0.59
CA ALA A 111 -16.17 0.93 0.35
C ALA A 111 -14.66 1.27 0.51
N LEU A 112 -13.94 0.53 1.36
CA LEU A 112 -12.48 0.62 1.44
C LEU A 112 -11.81 0.09 0.15
N ILE A 113 -12.27 -1.04 -0.38
CA ILE A 113 -11.79 -1.60 -1.65
C ILE A 113 -12.08 -0.63 -2.81
N GLU A 114 -13.29 -0.10 -2.90
CA GLU A 114 -13.69 0.88 -3.92
C GLU A 114 -12.83 2.13 -3.87
N TYR A 115 -12.50 2.60 -2.67
CA TYR A 115 -11.60 3.73 -2.47
C TYR A 115 -10.20 3.46 -3.04
N PHE A 116 -9.59 2.31 -2.75
CA PHE A 116 -8.30 1.95 -3.33
C PHE A 116 -8.37 1.78 -4.85
N ASN A 117 -9.44 1.16 -5.36
CA ASN A 117 -9.66 1.04 -6.80
C ASN A 117 -9.76 2.40 -7.49
N GLY A 118 -10.38 3.39 -6.83
CA GLY A 118 -10.40 4.78 -7.29
C GLY A 118 -9.01 5.41 -7.36
N ILE A 119 -8.17 5.21 -6.33
CA ILE A 119 -6.78 5.69 -6.32
C ILE A 119 -5.98 5.06 -7.45
N PHE A 120 -6.03 3.73 -7.60
CA PHE A 120 -5.30 3.05 -8.68
C PHE A 120 -5.79 3.49 -10.05
N LYS A 121 -7.10 3.68 -10.23
CA LYS A 121 -7.65 4.19 -11.48
C LYS A 121 -7.11 5.58 -11.80
N LEU A 122 -7.17 6.51 -10.85
CA LEU A 122 -6.66 7.88 -11.03
C LEU A 122 -5.18 7.85 -11.42
N ASN A 123 -4.37 7.08 -10.70
CA ASN A 123 -2.93 7.01 -10.98
C ASN A 123 -2.64 6.40 -12.35
N ASN A 124 -3.37 5.35 -12.75
CA ASN A 124 -3.28 4.79 -14.09
C ASN A 124 -3.65 5.82 -15.17
N ASP A 125 -4.76 6.55 -15.00
CA ASP A 125 -5.21 7.58 -15.92
C ASP A 125 -4.15 8.70 -16.06
N MET A 126 -3.62 9.19 -14.93
CA MET A 126 -2.58 10.22 -14.89
C MET A 126 -1.26 9.77 -15.54
N ALA A 127 -0.88 8.51 -15.35
CA ALA A 127 0.32 7.93 -15.94
C ALA A 127 0.13 7.55 -17.43
N GLY A 128 -1.10 7.62 -17.96
CA GLY A 128 -1.41 7.24 -19.33
C GLY A 128 -1.44 5.73 -19.55
N PHE A 129 -1.77 4.95 -18.52
CA PHE A 129 -1.96 3.50 -18.63
C PHE A 129 -3.41 3.19 -19.06
N ASP A 130 -3.64 3.20 -20.37
CA ASP A 130 -4.95 3.03 -21.01
C ASP A 130 -5.08 1.74 -21.86
N ASN A 131 -4.04 0.90 -21.86
CA ASN A 131 -3.91 -0.31 -22.69
C ASN A 131 -3.88 -0.07 -24.20
N SER A 132 -3.65 1.17 -24.67
CA SER A 132 -3.53 1.50 -26.10
C SER A 132 -2.30 0.88 -26.77
N SER A 133 -1.26 0.55 -25.98
CA SER A 133 -0.02 -0.05 -26.46
C SER A 133 0.65 -0.90 -25.36
N PRO A 134 1.64 -1.74 -25.70
CA PRO A 134 2.40 -2.52 -24.70
C PRO A 134 3.06 -1.67 -23.60
N VAL A 135 3.45 -0.42 -23.89
CA VAL A 135 4.06 0.49 -22.90
C VAL A 135 3.03 1.28 -22.09
N ASN A 136 1.76 1.28 -22.53
CA ASN A 136 0.63 1.92 -21.84
C ASN A 136 -0.27 0.89 -21.12
N ARG A 137 0.21 -0.34 -20.92
CA ARG A 137 -0.58 -1.40 -20.29
C ARG A 137 -0.71 -1.14 -18.79
N VAL A 138 -1.91 -1.32 -18.25
CA VAL A 138 -2.13 -1.35 -16.80
C VAL A 138 -1.43 -2.58 -16.22
N GLY A 139 -0.66 -2.40 -15.16
CA GLY A 139 0.03 -3.49 -14.48
C GLY A 139 -0.95 -4.54 -13.94
N GLU A 140 -0.65 -5.81 -14.14
CA GLU A 140 -1.46 -6.93 -13.62
C GLU A 140 -1.05 -7.35 -12.19
N ASN A 141 0.05 -6.79 -11.70
CA ASN A 141 0.58 -7.08 -10.37
C ASN A 141 -0.23 -6.35 -9.30
N ARG A 142 -0.51 -7.03 -8.19
CA ARG A 142 -1.11 -6.43 -7.01
C ARG A 142 -0.08 -5.67 -6.19
N TYR A 143 -0.46 -4.51 -5.69
CA TYR A 143 0.23 -3.91 -4.56
C TYR A 143 0.06 -4.79 -3.32
N PHE A 144 1.16 -5.20 -2.71
CA PHE A 144 1.12 -5.81 -1.38
C PHE A 144 1.30 -4.70 -0.34
N MET A 145 0.27 -4.47 0.46
CA MET A 145 0.24 -3.46 1.53
C MET A 145 0.33 -4.15 2.90
N LYS A 146 1.15 -3.61 3.81
CA LYS A 146 1.34 -4.18 5.15
C LYS A 146 1.80 -3.17 6.19
N ALA A 147 1.92 -3.64 7.42
CA ALA A 147 2.70 -3.01 8.47
C ALA A 147 4.15 -3.50 8.42
N ASP A 148 5.08 -2.69 8.89
CA ASP A 148 6.48 -3.07 9.11
C ASP A 148 7.06 -2.34 10.32
N ALA A 149 7.08 -3.00 11.46
CA ALA A 149 7.57 -2.46 12.73
C ALA A 149 9.04 -1.98 12.67
N ASN A 150 9.81 -2.46 11.70
CA ASN A 150 11.20 -2.07 11.47
C ASN A 150 11.42 -1.45 10.07
N GLY A 151 10.35 -0.93 9.47
CA GLY A 151 10.40 -0.23 8.19
C GLY A 151 11.20 1.07 8.22
N ALA A 152 11.61 1.53 7.04
CA ALA A 152 12.31 2.81 6.89
C ALA A 152 11.32 3.99 6.89
N GLY A 153 11.73 5.15 7.42
CA GLY A 153 10.89 6.36 7.40
C GLY A 153 9.56 6.21 8.16
N GLY A 154 8.54 6.95 7.75
CA GLY A 154 7.17 6.81 8.29
C GLY A 154 6.36 5.72 7.58
N ALA A 155 6.63 5.54 6.29
CA ALA A 155 6.17 4.47 5.43
C ALA A 155 7.15 4.36 4.25
N TYR A 156 6.99 3.34 3.40
CA TYR A 156 7.79 3.19 2.19
C TYR A 156 7.10 2.37 1.11
N TYR A 157 7.49 2.61 -0.14
CA TYR A 157 7.25 1.77 -1.29
C TYR A 157 8.52 1.02 -1.67
N GLY A 158 8.46 -0.31 -1.67
CA GLY A 158 9.57 -1.19 -2.00
C GLY A 158 9.29 -2.07 -3.21
N PRO A 159 10.28 -2.86 -3.65
CA PRO A 159 10.17 -3.72 -4.84
C PRO A 159 9.15 -4.86 -4.70
N TYR A 160 8.77 -5.23 -3.48
CA TYR A 160 7.88 -6.37 -3.20
C TYR A 160 6.59 -5.98 -2.50
N TRP A 161 6.60 -4.89 -1.73
CA TRP A 161 5.46 -4.40 -0.98
C TRP A 161 5.63 -2.92 -0.67
N THR A 162 4.52 -2.29 -0.31
CA THR A 162 4.50 -1.00 0.38
C THR A 162 4.08 -1.22 1.82
N ALA A 163 4.70 -0.50 2.75
CA ALA A 163 4.45 -0.72 4.17
C ALA A 163 4.42 0.59 4.97
N GLN A 164 3.56 0.61 5.98
CA GLN A 164 3.63 1.61 7.04
C GLN A 164 4.73 1.19 8.02
N SER A 165 5.69 2.07 8.32
CA SER A 165 6.86 1.78 9.16
C SER A 165 6.53 1.82 10.65
N SER A 166 5.59 0.96 11.02
CA SER A 166 5.12 0.71 12.37
C SER A 166 4.44 -0.66 12.41
N ASN A 167 4.13 -1.16 13.60
CA ASN A 167 3.36 -2.41 13.74
C ASN A 167 1.85 -2.21 13.48
N THR A 168 1.43 -1.25 12.65
CA THR A 168 0.02 -1.04 12.32
C THR A 168 -0.17 -0.69 10.86
N VAL A 169 -1.34 -1.04 10.32
CA VAL A 169 -1.84 -0.69 9.00
C VAL A 169 -2.80 0.51 9.03
N GLY A 170 -2.85 1.26 10.13
CA GLY A 170 -3.84 2.32 10.34
C GLY A 170 -3.92 3.34 9.21
N MET A 171 -2.80 3.66 8.54
CA MET A 171 -2.78 4.59 7.42
C MET A 171 -3.52 4.05 6.19
N TRP A 172 -3.51 2.72 5.99
CA TRP A 172 -4.24 2.05 4.91
C TRP A 172 -5.74 1.95 5.20
N LEU A 173 -6.13 1.97 6.48
CA LEU A 173 -7.54 1.88 6.91
C LEU A 173 -8.21 3.26 7.09
N THR A 174 -7.48 4.35 6.82
CA THR A 174 -7.94 5.72 7.04
C THR A 174 -8.17 6.43 5.71
N LYS A 175 -9.40 6.91 5.48
CA LYS A 175 -9.74 7.67 4.29
C LYS A 175 -8.92 8.96 4.21
N GLY A 176 -8.35 9.25 3.03
CA GLY A 176 -7.59 10.48 2.80
C GLY A 176 -6.23 10.51 3.50
N SER A 177 -5.72 9.36 3.96
CA SER A 177 -4.38 9.26 4.52
C SER A 177 -3.32 9.68 3.48
N TRP A 178 -2.64 10.80 3.72
CA TRP A 178 -1.55 11.26 2.84
C TRP A 178 -0.47 10.19 2.69
N GLY A 179 -0.10 9.50 3.76
CA GLY A 179 0.85 8.38 3.69
C GLY A 179 0.40 7.30 2.72
N ALA A 180 -0.88 6.92 2.74
CA ALA A 180 -1.38 5.91 1.80
C ALA A 180 -1.32 6.40 0.33
N LEU A 181 -1.74 7.65 0.08
CA LEU A 181 -1.69 8.24 -1.25
C LEU A 181 -0.25 8.35 -1.78
N HIS A 182 0.65 8.85 -0.93
CA HIS A 182 2.06 9.07 -1.23
C HIS A 182 2.80 7.77 -1.56
N GLU A 183 2.62 6.73 -0.75
CA GLU A 183 3.32 5.45 -0.94
C GLU A 183 2.80 4.66 -2.13
N ILE A 184 1.48 4.69 -2.39
CA ILE A 184 0.94 4.09 -3.62
C ILE A 184 1.48 4.82 -4.85
N ALA A 185 1.58 6.16 -4.79
CA ALA A 185 2.07 6.97 -5.90
C ALA A 185 3.55 6.74 -6.24
N HIS A 186 4.37 6.26 -5.31
CA HIS A 186 5.76 5.91 -5.61
C HIS A 186 5.89 4.84 -6.71
N GLY A 187 4.97 3.89 -6.80
CA GLY A 187 4.99 2.90 -7.89
C GLY A 187 4.61 3.46 -9.27
N TYR A 188 4.13 4.71 -9.32
CA TYR A 188 3.87 5.47 -10.56
C TYR A 188 4.95 6.55 -10.80
N GLN A 189 5.92 6.67 -9.90
CA GLN A 189 6.94 7.70 -9.98
C GLN A 189 7.81 7.52 -11.23
N THR A 190 8.02 8.61 -11.97
CA THR A 190 8.94 8.58 -13.11
C THR A 190 10.38 8.46 -12.62
N SER A 191 11.15 7.54 -13.22
CA SER A 191 12.57 7.34 -12.90
C SER A 191 13.44 8.38 -13.63
N LEU A 192 13.30 9.65 -13.23
CA LEU A 192 14.13 10.75 -13.73
C LEU A 192 15.43 10.92 -12.94
N ASP A 193 15.56 10.27 -11.79
CA ASP A 193 16.72 10.36 -10.88
C ASP A 193 18.04 10.06 -11.62
N ASN A 194 18.04 9.06 -12.50
CA ASN A 194 19.21 8.67 -13.30
C ASN A 194 19.40 9.50 -14.59
N ARG A 195 18.57 10.53 -14.78
CA ARG A 195 18.57 11.41 -15.97
C ARG A 195 18.99 12.85 -15.64
N GLY A 196 19.59 13.07 -14.48
CA GLY A 196 20.12 14.37 -14.05
C GLY A 196 19.14 15.24 -13.28
N MET A 197 18.00 14.70 -12.86
CA MET A 197 17.02 15.39 -12.02
C MET A 197 16.56 14.46 -10.91
N TYR A 198 16.84 14.82 -9.65
CA TYR A 198 16.29 14.10 -8.50
C TYR A 198 14.80 14.42 -8.35
N THR A 199 13.96 13.41 -8.52
CA THR A 199 12.49 13.48 -8.39
C THR A 199 11.94 12.48 -7.37
N GLY A 200 12.80 11.70 -6.70
CA GLY A 200 12.45 10.96 -5.49
C GLY A 200 11.80 11.88 -4.46
N GLU A 201 10.59 11.55 -4.01
CA GLU A 201 9.76 12.38 -3.11
C GLU A 201 9.16 13.65 -3.74
N VAL A 202 9.22 13.81 -5.07
CA VAL A 202 8.67 14.98 -5.76
C VAL A 202 7.54 14.59 -6.69
N SER A 203 7.81 13.78 -7.72
CA SER A 203 6.80 13.52 -8.76
C SER A 203 5.65 12.63 -8.27
N ASN A 204 5.88 11.75 -7.29
CA ASN A 204 4.82 10.96 -6.67
C ASN A 204 3.80 11.82 -5.92
N ASN A 205 4.24 12.93 -5.31
CA ASN A 205 3.35 13.87 -4.61
C ASN A 205 2.31 14.53 -5.53
N LEU A 206 2.57 14.61 -6.83
CA LEU A 206 1.61 15.16 -7.79
C LEU A 206 0.35 14.29 -7.87
N PHE A 207 0.47 12.96 -7.78
CA PHE A 207 -0.66 12.04 -7.78
C PHE A 207 -1.49 12.18 -6.50
N GLY A 208 -0.84 12.23 -5.34
CA GLY A 208 -1.52 12.44 -4.06
C GLY A 208 -2.25 13.79 -4.00
N ALA A 209 -1.60 14.86 -4.44
CA ALA A 209 -2.23 16.17 -4.53
C ALA A 209 -3.41 16.18 -5.51
N GLN A 210 -3.25 15.59 -6.70
CA GLN A 210 -4.33 15.51 -7.68
C GLN A 210 -5.55 14.76 -7.11
N TYR A 211 -5.32 13.65 -6.40
CA TYR A 211 -6.39 12.93 -5.70
C TYR A 211 -7.15 13.83 -4.72
N GLU A 212 -6.44 14.61 -3.89
CA GLU A 212 -7.06 15.53 -2.93
C GLU A 212 -7.89 16.61 -3.65
N TYR A 213 -7.36 17.20 -4.73
CA TYR A 213 -8.07 18.22 -5.51
C TYR A 213 -9.33 17.66 -6.18
N ASP A 214 -9.26 16.48 -6.79
CA ASP A 214 -10.40 15.86 -7.48
C ASP A 214 -11.46 15.38 -6.50
N THR A 215 -11.05 14.93 -5.32
CA THR A 215 -11.97 14.35 -4.33
C THR A 215 -12.62 15.41 -3.44
N TYR A 216 -11.84 16.39 -2.98
CA TYR A 216 -12.27 17.35 -1.96
C TYR A 216 -12.53 18.75 -2.51
N GLY A 217 -12.12 19.02 -3.75
CA GLY A 217 -12.16 20.35 -4.34
C GLY A 217 -11.05 21.25 -3.80
N LYS A 218 -10.84 22.37 -4.49
CA LYS A 218 -9.70 23.27 -4.29
C LYS A 218 -9.55 23.78 -2.86
N ASP A 219 -10.62 24.30 -2.27
CA ASP A 219 -10.54 24.98 -0.97
C ASP A 219 -10.18 24.00 0.15
N GLU A 220 -10.77 22.81 0.14
CA GLU A 220 -10.49 21.78 1.13
C GLU A 220 -9.11 21.14 0.89
N ALA A 221 -8.76 20.82 -0.36
CA ALA A 221 -7.43 20.32 -0.70
C ALA A 221 -6.31 21.29 -0.29
N ASP A 222 -6.50 22.61 -0.51
CA ASP A 222 -5.55 23.63 -0.06
C ASP A 222 -5.42 23.68 1.48
N ARG A 223 -6.49 23.33 2.21
CA ARG A 223 -6.53 23.31 3.67
C ARG A 223 -5.88 22.05 4.25
N ILE A 224 -6.17 20.88 3.70
CA ILE A 224 -5.71 19.59 4.24
C ILE A 224 -4.38 19.12 3.64
N GLY A 225 -4.01 19.67 2.49
CA GLY A 225 -2.90 19.17 1.69
C GLY A 225 -1.57 19.20 2.43
N TRP A 226 -0.93 18.04 2.51
CA TRP A 226 0.36 17.88 3.17
C TRP A 226 1.46 18.72 2.50
N MET A 227 1.39 18.90 1.18
CA MET A 227 2.32 19.76 0.43
C MET A 227 2.38 21.20 0.96
N PHE A 228 1.30 21.66 1.59
CA PHE A 228 1.20 22.98 2.17
C PHE A 228 1.36 22.99 3.70
N GLY A 229 1.91 21.92 4.27
CA GLY A 229 2.10 21.76 5.71
C GLY A 229 0.79 21.67 6.49
N ILE A 230 -0.35 21.43 5.83
CA ILE A 230 -1.71 21.44 6.40
C ILE A 230 -2.09 22.83 6.93
N GLY A 231 -2.83 23.60 6.15
CA GLY A 231 -3.32 24.92 6.54
C GLY A 231 -2.30 26.07 6.45
N TYR A 232 -1.07 25.80 6.01
CA TYR A 232 0.01 26.81 5.90
C TYR A 232 0.32 27.25 4.46
N LYS A 233 -0.57 26.97 3.50
CA LYS A 233 -0.38 27.28 2.08
C LYS A 233 0.09 28.71 1.83
N THR A 234 -0.68 29.69 2.29
CA THR A 234 -0.36 31.13 2.11
C THR A 234 1.01 31.48 2.67
N GLN A 235 1.39 30.92 3.82
CA GLN A 235 2.70 31.15 4.42
C GLN A 235 3.83 30.55 3.57
N ILE A 236 3.66 29.32 3.10
CA ILE A 236 4.63 28.62 2.26
C ILE A 236 4.83 29.35 0.93
N GLU A 237 3.74 29.72 0.26
CA GLU A 237 3.77 30.45 -1.02
C GLU A 237 4.45 31.82 -0.87
N ASN A 238 4.11 32.59 0.16
CA ASN A 238 4.73 33.88 0.44
C ASN A 238 6.24 33.75 0.74
N ASN A 239 6.63 32.68 1.45
CA ASN A 239 8.03 32.39 1.74
C ASN A 239 8.80 32.01 0.46
N LEU A 240 8.21 31.19 -0.41
CA LEU A 240 8.79 30.82 -1.70
C LEU A 240 8.96 32.06 -2.59
N TYR A 241 7.90 32.86 -2.74
CA TYR A 241 7.94 34.10 -3.51
C TYR A 241 9.02 35.05 -3.00
N THR A 242 9.15 35.22 -1.68
CA THR A 242 10.19 36.07 -1.09
C THR A 242 11.60 35.56 -1.39
N LYS A 243 11.81 34.24 -1.32
CA LYS A 243 13.12 33.63 -1.62
C LYS A 243 13.47 33.68 -3.12
N MET A 244 12.49 33.50 -4.00
CA MET A 244 12.71 33.43 -5.45
C MET A 244 12.70 34.78 -6.15
N VAL A 245 11.91 35.73 -5.68
CA VAL A 245 11.70 37.00 -6.38
C VAL A 245 12.42 38.12 -5.65
N LYS A 246 12.16 38.35 -4.36
CA LYS A 246 12.73 39.52 -3.66
C LYS A 246 14.25 39.47 -3.56
N LYS A 247 14.83 38.31 -3.19
CA LYS A 247 16.30 38.18 -3.09
C LYS A 247 17.05 38.27 -4.43
N PHE A 248 16.39 38.03 -5.56
CA PHE A 248 17.01 38.13 -6.87
C PHE A 248 17.12 39.57 -7.38
N TRP A 249 16.35 40.50 -6.81
CA TRP A 249 16.42 41.93 -7.16
C TRP A 249 17.31 42.76 -6.22
N ASP A 250 17.86 42.13 -5.18
CA ASP A 250 18.78 42.76 -4.20
C ASP A 250 20.27 42.46 -4.48
N ILE A 251 20.60 41.96 -5.68
CA ILE A 251 21.97 41.69 -6.19
C ILE A 251 22.17 42.53 -7.46
#